data_AF-A0A552X183-F1
#
_entry.id   AF-A0A552X183-F1
#
_cell.length_a   1.000
_cell.length_b   1.000
_cell.length_c   1.000
_cell.angle_alpha   90.00
_cell.angle_beta   90.00
_cell.angle_gamma   90.00
#
_symmetry.space_group_name_H-M   'P 1'
#
loop_
_entity.id
_entity.type
_entity.pdbx_description
1 polymer ?
#
loop_
_entity_poly.entity_id
_entity_poly.type
_entity_poly.pdbx_seq_one_letter_code
_entity_poly.pdbx_strand_id
1 'polypeptide(L)'
;MWRPYRRPLVNKFADQIFAAKTEPGVVDIVRLPEVVCIRAAGNYIDFQLVNGHSMHRATLSNVLKQLPSSFVQVHRSYVINIAHLRRLQSELGRYSECVLTGNKIIPLGKQYRKALLQLLSIESPPSSS
;
A
#
# COMPACT_ATOMS: atom_id res chain seq x y z
N MET A 1 -18.50 -13.56 42.70
CA MET A 1 -17.80 -14.66 42.00
C MET A 1 -17.54 -14.22 40.56
N TRP A 2 -16.39 -13.60 40.31
CA TRP A 2 -16.05 -12.96 39.03
C TRP A 2 -15.49 -14.00 38.05
N ARG A 3 -16.02 -14.07 36.83
CA ARG A 3 -15.44 -14.85 35.72
C ARG A 3 -14.52 -13.92 34.92
N PRO A 4 -13.23 -14.24 34.71
CA PRO A 4 -12.37 -13.40 33.88
C PRO A 4 -12.84 -13.49 32.42
N TYR A 5 -13.16 -12.33 31.85
CA TYR A 5 -13.42 -12.15 30.43
C TYR A 5 -12.14 -12.49 29.66
N ARG A 6 -12.08 -13.67 29.02
CA ARG A 6 -11.07 -13.99 28.01
C ARG A 6 -11.28 -12.98 26.87
N ARG A 7 -10.46 -11.92 26.84
CA ARG A 7 -10.29 -11.12 25.63
C ARG A 7 -9.92 -12.10 24.50
N PRO A 8 -10.68 -12.19 23.40
CA PRO A 8 -10.16 -12.87 22.24
C PRO A 8 -8.89 -12.09 21.85
N LEU A 9 -7.76 -12.80 21.77
CA LEU A 9 -6.58 -12.29 21.12
C LEU A 9 -7.01 -12.01 19.68
N VAL A 10 -7.40 -10.76 19.40
CA VAL A 10 -7.64 -10.31 18.04
C VAL A 10 -6.35 -10.63 17.31
N ASN A 11 -6.44 -11.52 16.32
CA ASN A 11 -5.26 -12.13 15.75
C ASN A 11 -4.53 -11.09 14.91
N LYS A 12 -3.65 -10.30 15.54
CA LYS A 12 -2.84 -9.21 14.94
C LYS A 12 -2.00 -9.65 13.74
N PHE A 13 -1.91 -10.95 13.48
CA PHE A 13 -1.25 -11.53 12.32
C PHE A 13 -2.09 -11.48 11.04
N ALA A 14 -3.42 -11.47 11.14
CA ALA A 14 -4.31 -11.48 9.98
C ALA A 14 -4.21 -10.18 9.17
N ASP A 15 -4.08 -9.03 9.83
CA ASP A 15 -3.93 -7.71 9.18
C ASP A 15 -2.59 -7.52 8.44
N GLN A 16 -1.67 -8.49 8.54
CA GLN A 16 -0.35 -8.44 7.92
C GLN A 16 -0.22 -9.39 6.73
N ILE A 17 -1.29 -10.09 6.36
CA ILE A 17 -1.26 -11.12 5.33
C ILE A 17 -2.36 -10.82 4.30
N PHE A 18 -2.01 -10.93 3.03
CA PHE A 18 -2.95 -10.91 1.92
C PHE A 18 -2.97 -12.28 1.27
N ALA A 19 -4.12 -12.95 1.35
CA ALA A 19 -4.34 -14.25 0.71
C ALA A 19 -4.86 -14.04 -0.70
N ALA A 20 -4.06 -14.38 -1.71
CA ALA A 20 -4.44 -14.30 -3.10
C ALA A 20 -4.70 -15.71 -3.65
N LYS A 21 -5.91 -15.95 -4.15
CA LYS A 21 -6.22 -17.20 -4.85
C LYS A 21 -5.56 -17.16 -6.23
N THR A 22 -4.66 -18.10 -6.50
CA THR A 22 -4.00 -18.24 -7.80
C THR A 22 -4.66 -19.36 -8.59
N GLU A 23 -4.13 -20.57 -8.53
CA GLU A 23 -4.68 -21.74 -9.23
C GLU A 23 -5.78 -22.42 -8.40
N PRO A 24 -6.70 -23.21 -9.01
CA PRO A 24 -7.71 -23.93 -8.26
C PRO A 24 -7.06 -24.84 -7.20
N GLY A 25 -7.25 -24.49 -5.93
CA GLY A 25 -6.67 -25.19 -4.77
C GLY A 25 -5.38 -24.57 -4.21
N VAL A 26 -4.80 -23.56 -4.85
CA VAL A 26 -3.59 -22.87 -4.40
C VAL A 26 -3.94 -21.46 -3.93
N VAL A 27 -3.47 -21.13 -2.72
CA VAL A 27 -3.58 -19.79 -2.13
C VAL A 27 -2.18 -19.29 -1.84
N ASP A 28 -1.77 -18.26 -2.56
CA ASP A 28 -0.53 -17.56 -2.27
C ASP A 28 -0.74 -16.60 -1.10
N ILE A 29 0.22 -16.64 -0.19
CA ILE A 29 0.22 -15.86 1.04
C ILE A 29 1.26 -14.76 0.89
N VAL A 30 0.79 -13.52 0.70
CA VAL A 30 1.65 -12.34 0.60
C VAL A 30 1.75 -11.67 1.96
N ARG A 31 2.95 -11.49 2.49
CA ARG A 31 3.19 -10.73 3.72
C ARG A 31 3.20 -9.23 3.40
N LEU A 32 2.18 -8.52 3.85
CA LEU A 32 2.03 -7.08 3.64
C LEU A 32 3.22 -6.24 4.16
N PRO A 33 3.88 -6.59 5.29
CA PRO A 33 5.09 -5.90 5.73
C PRO A 33 6.29 -6.06 4.79
N GLU A 34 6.28 -7.03 3.89
CA GLU A 34 7.34 -7.21 2.88
C GLU A 34 6.98 -6.52 1.56
N VAL A 35 5.73 -6.05 1.40
CA VAL A 35 5.27 -5.37 0.17
C VAL A 35 5.72 -3.91 0.18
N VAL A 36 6.57 -3.58 -0.77
CA VAL A 36 7.09 -2.23 -1.01
C VAL A 36 6.07 -1.39 -1.78
N CYS A 37 5.55 -1.94 -2.88
CA CYS A 37 4.48 -1.32 -3.66
C CYS A 37 3.67 -2.37 -4.44
N ILE A 38 2.55 -1.92 -5.00
CA ILE A 38 1.67 -2.73 -5.84
C ILE A 38 1.48 -1.98 -7.14
N ARG A 39 1.70 -2.68 -8.25
CA ARG A 39 1.57 -2.17 -9.60
C ARG A 39 0.38 -2.84 -10.29
N ALA A 40 -0.44 -2.05 -10.96
CA ALA A 40 -1.47 -2.56 -11.86
C ALA A 40 -0.85 -2.91 -13.22
N ALA A 41 -1.07 -4.14 -13.68
CA ALA A 41 -0.59 -4.67 -14.96
C ALA A 41 -1.75 -5.30 -15.73
N GLY A 42 -2.59 -4.45 -16.33
CA GLY A 42 -3.81 -4.89 -17.03
C GLY A 42 -4.84 -5.48 -16.07
N ASN A 43 -5.18 -6.76 -16.27
CA ASN A 43 -6.12 -7.52 -15.41
C ASN A 43 -5.45 -8.20 -14.21
N TYR A 44 -4.18 -7.87 -14.00
CA TYR A 44 -3.37 -8.40 -12.91
C TYR A 44 -2.84 -7.26 -12.06
N ILE A 45 -2.54 -7.60 -10.82
CA ILE A 45 -1.74 -6.78 -9.92
C ILE A 45 -0.45 -7.50 -9.61
N ASP A 46 0.58 -6.71 -9.38
CA ASP A 46 1.94 -7.14 -9.14
C ASP A 46 2.39 -6.53 -7.81
N PHE A 47 2.44 -7.37 -6.77
CA PHE A 47 2.98 -7.03 -5.46
C PHE A 47 4.50 -7.08 -5.54
N GLN A 48 5.12 -5.91 -5.50
CA GLN A 48 6.56 -5.77 -5.43
C GLN A 48 6.98 -5.93 -3.97
N LEU A 49 7.62 -7.05 -3.66
CA LEU A 49 8.14 -7.31 -2.32
C LEU A 49 9.57 -6.75 -2.21
N VAL A 50 10.11 -6.72 -0.98
CA VAL A 50 11.53 -6.39 -0.76
C VAL A 50 12.42 -7.35 -1.55
N ASN A 51 12.08 -8.64 -1.55
CA ASN A 51 12.78 -9.70 -2.28
C ASN A 51 11.80 -10.39 -3.25
N GLY A 52 11.78 -9.96 -4.51
CA GLY A 52 10.95 -10.57 -5.56
C GLY A 52 9.62 -9.85 -5.80
N HIS A 53 8.70 -10.55 -6.45
CA HIS A 53 7.37 -10.06 -6.74
C HIS A 53 6.34 -11.19 -6.77
N SER A 54 5.07 -10.88 -6.56
CA SER A 54 3.96 -11.83 -6.68
C SER A 54 2.84 -11.23 -7.52
N MET A 55 2.39 -11.96 -8.54
CA MET A 55 1.40 -11.48 -9.50
C MET A 55 0.08 -12.24 -9.35
N HIS A 56 -1.01 -11.49 -9.21
CA HIS A 56 -2.34 -12.07 -9.00
C HIS A 56 -3.37 -11.43 -9.91
N ARG A 57 -4.34 -12.24 -10.34
CA ARG A 57 -5.45 -11.76 -11.17
C ARG A 57 -6.47 -11.01 -10.32
N ALA A 58 -6.28 -9.72 -10.17
CA ALA A 58 -7.21 -8.83 -9.50
C ALA A 58 -7.11 -7.41 -10.07
N THR A 59 -8.07 -6.56 -9.70
CA THR A 59 -8.01 -5.13 -10.01
C THR A 59 -7.47 -4.37 -8.81
N LEU A 60 -6.75 -3.27 -9.07
CA LEU A 60 -6.19 -2.40 -8.03
C LEU A 60 -7.27 -1.93 -7.05
N SER A 61 -8.45 -1.56 -7.56
CA SER A 61 -9.59 -1.11 -6.76
C SER A 61 -10.13 -2.17 -5.81
N ASN A 62 -10.15 -3.45 -6.21
CA ASN A 62 -10.64 -4.54 -5.35
C ASN A 62 -9.64 -4.86 -4.25
N VAL A 63 -8.35 -4.79 -4.56
CA VAL A 63 -7.28 -5.08 -3.60
C VAL A 63 -7.11 -3.93 -2.60
N LEU A 64 -7.21 -2.68 -3.05
CA LEU A 64 -7.20 -1.50 -2.17
C LEU A 64 -8.24 -1.57 -1.04
N LYS A 65 -9.42 -2.17 -1.27
CA LYS A 65 -10.46 -2.34 -0.24
C LYS A 65 -10.11 -3.35 0.85
N GLN A 66 -9.18 -4.25 0.57
CA GLN A 66 -8.76 -5.32 1.47
C GLN A 66 -7.43 -5.00 2.15
N LEU A 67 -6.72 -3.98 1.67
CA LEU A 67 -5.44 -3.57 2.22
C LEU A 67 -5.64 -2.63 3.42
N PRO A 68 -4.73 -2.67 4.41
CA PRO A 68 -4.74 -1.73 5.51
C PRO A 68 -4.42 -0.32 5.01
N SER A 69 -4.75 0.68 5.83
CA SER A 69 -4.56 2.11 5.54
C SER A 69 -3.09 2.53 5.35
N SER A 70 -2.12 1.66 5.67
CA SER A 70 -0.72 1.85 5.34
C SER A 70 -0.42 1.82 3.84
N PHE A 71 -1.34 1.27 3.03
CA PHE A 71 -1.24 1.25 1.57
C PHE A 71 -1.95 2.46 0.98
N VAL A 72 -1.20 3.32 0.31
CA VAL A 72 -1.73 4.56 -0.28
C VAL A 72 -1.56 4.53 -1.79
N GLN A 73 -2.66 4.78 -2.49
CA GLN A 73 -2.63 4.96 -3.93
C GLN A 73 -1.96 6.30 -4.26
N VAL A 74 -0.85 6.24 -5.01
CA VAL A 74 -0.08 7.42 -5.44
C VAL A 74 -0.17 7.65 -6.95
N HIS A 75 -0.68 6.67 -7.69
CA HIS A 75 -0.90 6.76 -9.12
C HIS A 75 -2.09 5.88 -9.51
N ARG A 76 -2.68 6.11 -10.69
CA ARG A 76 -3.78 5.27 -11.20
C ARG A 76 -3.40 3.78 -11.31
N SER A 77 -2.10 3.50 -11.43
CA SER A 77 -1.53 2.16 -11.57
C SER A 77 -0.59 1.77 -10.43
N TYR A 78 -0.42 2.60 -9.39
CA TYR A 78 0.51 2.32 -8.30
C TYR A 78 -0.08 2.64 -6.93
N VAL A 79 0.14 1.70 -6.01
CA VAL A 79 -0.11 1.83 -4.58
C VAL A 79 1.19 1.56 -3.86
N ILE A 80 1.57 2.41 -2.91
CA ILE A 80 2.79 2.24 -2.13
C ILE A 80 2.44 1.87 -0.70
N ASN A 81 3.34 1.15 -0.04
CA ASN A 81 3.29 1.00 1.40
C ASN A 81 4.06 2.15 2.06
N ILE A 82 3.38 2.97 2.87
CA ILE A 82 3.99 4.12 3.56
C ILE A 82 5.16 3.67 4.44
N ALA A 83 5.10 2.46 5.02
CA ALA A 83 6.18 1.91 5.84
C ALA A 83 7.50 1.77 5.08
N HIS A 84 7.46 1.66 3.75
CA HIS A 84 8.64 1.58 2.89
C HIS A 84 8.98 2.89 2.17
N LEU A 85 8.19 3.95 2.36
CA LEU A 85 8.46 5.26 1.77
C LEU A 85 9.69 5.88 2.45
N ARG A 86 10.72 6.18 1.65
CA ARG A 86 11.98 6.77 2.13
C ARG A 86 12.06 8.25 1.87
N ARG A 87 11.62 8.70 0.69
CA ARG A 87 11.70 10.11 0.29
C ARG A 87 10.63 10.45 -0.73
N LEU A 88 10.18 11.70 -0.74
CA LEU A 88 9.49 12.29 -1.88
C LEU A 88 10.48 13.15 -2.66
N GLN A 89 10.59 12.91 -3.96
CA GLN A 89 11.38 13.74 -4.85
C GLN A 89 10.48 14.76 -5.54
N SER A 90 11.01 15.97 -5.68
CA SER A 90 10.37 17.06 -6.37
C SER A 90 11.25 17.53 -7.52
N GLU A 91 10.65 17.67 -8.69
CA GLU A 91 11.25 18.38 -9.79
C GLU A 91 10.67 19.80 -9.79
N LEU A 92 11.54 20.83 -9.72
CA LEU A 92 11.13 22.24 -9.72
C LEU A 92 10.11 22.59 -8.62
N GLY A 93 10.29 22.04 -7.41
CA GLY A 93 9.42 22.29 -6.25
C GLY A 93 8.07 21.55 -6.29
N ARG A 94 7.85 20.68 -7.28
CA ARG A 94 6.64 19.86 -7.39
C ARG A 94 6.96 18.40 -7.11
N TYR A 95 6.49 17.87 -5.97
CA TYR A 95 6.61 16.44 -5.66
C TYR A 95 5.97 15.61 -6.78
N SER A 96 6.79 14.86 -7.50
CA SER A 96 6.42 14.09 -8.68
C SER A 96 6.76 12.62 -8.54
N GLU A 97 7.55 12.24 -7.54
CA GLU A 97 8.08 10.89 -7.40
C GLU A 97 8.17 10.46 -5.92
N CYS A 98 7.86 9.20 -5.67
CA CYS A 98 8.02 8.52 -4.39
C CYS A 98 9.21 7.56 -4.47
N VAL A 99 10.20 7.75 -3.59
CA VAL A 99 11.34 6.85 -3.44
C VAL A 99 11.03 5.88 -2.32
N LEU A 100 11.00 4.60 -2.65
CA LEU A 100 10.74 3.52 -1.73
C LEU A 100 12.04 2.78 -1.36
N THR A 101 11.92 1.85 -0.43
CA THR A 101 13.02 0.93 -0.06
C THR A 101 13.54 0.17 -1.28
N GLY A 102 14.86 -0.04 -1.35
CA GLY A 102 15.53 -0.62 -2.51
C GLY A 102 15.67 0.34 -3.70
N ASN A 103 15.62 1.65 -3.45
CA ASN A 103 15.74 2.73 -4.45
C ASN A 103 14.70 2.64 -5.58
N LYS A 104 13.55 1.99 -5.34
CA LYS A 104 12.44 1.96 -6.30
C LYS A 104 11.79 3.35 -6.37
N ILE A 105 11.72 3.90 -7.57
CA ILE A 105 11.10 5.20 -7.84
C ILE A 105 9.73 4.97 -8.47
N ILE A 106 8.68 5.49 -7.83
CA ILE A 106 7.30 5.38 -8.29
C ILE A 106 6.75 6.77 -8.63
N PRO A 107 6.13 6.97 -9.80
CA PRO A 107 5.57 8.27 -10.15
C PRO A 107 4.38 8.61 -9.24
N LEU A 108 4.33 9.87 -8.82
CA LEU A 108 3.23 10.45 -8.04
C LEU A 108 2.31 11.23 -8.99
N GLY A 109 1.09 10.72 -9.17
CA GLY A 109 0.08 11.37 -9.98
C GLY A 109 -0.41 12.68 -9.33
N LYS A 110 -0.63 13.71 -10.15
CA LYS A 110 -1.08 15.04 -9.70
C LYS A 110 -2.32 14.98 -8.80
N GLN A 111 -3.28 14.12 -9.14
CA GLN A 111 -4.53 13.93 -8.39
C GLN A 111 -4.33 13.24 -7.03
N TYR A 112 -3.28 12.44 -6.87
CA TYR A 112 -2.98 11.71 -5.63
C TYR A 112 -2.01 12.46 -4.72
N ARG A 113 -1.20 13.37 -5.30
CA ARG A 113 -0.19 14.17 -4.60
C ARG A 113 -0.76 14.86 -3.36
N LYS A 114 -1.85 15.62 -3.50
CA LYS A 114 -2.42 16.40 -2.39
C LYS A 114 -2.81 15.51 -1.21
N ALA A 115 -3.49 14.40 -1.49
CA ALA A 115 -3.89 13.44 -0.46
C ALA A 115 -2.69 12.83 0.26
N LEU A 116 -1.62 12.48 -0.47
CA LEU A 116 -0.39 11.95 0.12
C LEU A 116 0.32 12.99 1.00
N LEU A 117 0.43 14.25 0.55
CA LEU A 117 1.09 15.30 1.30
C LEU A 117 0.34 15.67 2.59
N GLN A 118 -0.99 15.67 2.54
CA GLN A 118 -1.83 15.85 3.73
C GLN A 118 -1.66 14.71 4.72
N LEU A 119 -1.63 13.47 4.23
CA LEU A 119 -1.40 12.28 5.07
C LEU A 119 -0.04 12.36 5.78
N LEU A 120 0.98 12.88 5.10
CA LEU A 120 2.33 13.08 5.66
C LEU A 120 2.46 14.39 6.46
N SER A 121 1.40 15.18 6.58
CA SER A 121 1.40 16.49 7.26
C SER A 121 2.43 17.48 6.69
N ILE A 122 2.76 17.37 5.40
CA ILE A 122 3.70 18.25 4.69
C ILE A 122 3.00 19.52 4.18
N GLU A 123 1.70 19.43 3.86
CA GLU A 123 0.85 20.57 3.54
C GLU A 123 -0.27 20.66 4.59
N SER A 124 -0.46 21.86 5.16
CA SER A 124 -1.60 22.13 6.04
C SER A 124 -2.93 21.84 5.31
N PRO A 125 -3.98 21.36 6.02
CA PRO A 125 -5.31 21.28 5.42
C PRO A 125 -5.67 22.65 4.83
N PRO A 126 -6.42 22.72 3.72
CA PRO A 126 -6.79 24.01 3.14
C PRO A 126 -7.42 24.85 4.25
N SER A 127 -6.78 25.98 4.56
CA SER A 127 -7.37 27.02 5.38
C SER A 127 -8.68 27.40 4.71
N SER A 128 -9.80 26.94 5.27
CA SER A 128 -11.13 27.37 4.87
C SER A 128 -11.21 28.87 5.09
N SER A 129 -11.16 29.62 3.98
CA SER A 129 -11.65 31.00 3.89
C SER A 129 -13.16 30.97 3.64
#